data_AF-A0A537SYS9-F1
#
_entry.id   AF-A0A537SYS9-F1
#
_cell.length_a   1.000
_cell.length_b   1.000
_cell.length_c   1.000
_cell.angle_alpha   90.00
_cell.angle_beta   90.00
_cell.angle_gamma   90.00
#
_symmetry.space_group_name_H-M   'P 1'
#
loop_
_entity.id
_entity.type
_entity.pdbx_description
1 polymer ?
#
loop_
_entity_poly.entity_id
_entity_poly.type
_entity_poly.pdbx_seq_one_letter_code
_entity_poly.pdbx_strand_id
1 'polypeptide(L)'
;MNLNISYSSNTLTNAPAAFFSAVNYVREIFDSLFTNNVTVNVEIGYGRFPLDNSIVPALGESEQNHVTSVGYSQVVQDLVNQGAPGSGILSASSPISGVLLMGSAEEKALGLLGASSSLDGWVGIASDATLMQQTGGSWSFSPTAVPSPNQYYLVGVLEHEITEVMGRSSYLDEPGQYGVMDLYRFAAPGVHQTGTGNPAYFSLDGGITNLATFNNSQLAAGDLGDWAANVGADAFLNALPPGQIDGLSTADITLMQALGWTGSGTSSSPPSVSAGPPHIAAIQLNATHQVDFLAFSGTNLSESFLLSTPLWNVVGSGDFNQDGRLDLVTQGPAGQIDLIYLTYGAINLADGAHPPYLSSFGISATAMADNSSYWTVHGAGNFGTVAGVSGPALVSQDPGTGMIDLLWFRSNASLGASNLLLGNYWQVCGAGDFHGDGHTEIVTQSHDGQIDLLTFTGSRLTASELLNGSYWPVMAIDDMNHDGRADITVQNSSTGQIDHLFFTGTTLTASQLDTPAFPGSAVVDVSLSLNHLMPLV
;
A
#
# COMPACT_ATOMS: atom_id res chain seq x y z
N MET A 1 -20.83 5.33 4.39
CA MET A 1 -21.45 6.67 4.39
C MET A 1 -22.53 6.69 3.32
N ASN A 2 -23.25 7.79 3.18
CA ASN A 2 -24.20 7.99 2.09
C ASN A 2 -23.96 9.35 1.45
N LEU A 3 -23.30 9.37 0.29
CA LEU A 3 -23.10 10.55 -0.53
C LEU A 3 -24.35 10.79 -1.38
N ASN A 4 -25.17 11.71 -0.90
CA ASN A 4 -26.38 12.13 -1.59
C ASN A 4 -26.06 13.24 -2.58
N ILE A 5 -26.10 12.91 -3.87
CA ILE A 5 -25.79 13.84 -4.96
C ILE A 5 -27.08 14.42 -5.55
N SER A 6 -27.14 15.75 -5.62
CA SER A 6 -28.12 16.48 -6.41
C SER A 6 -27.46 17.23 -7.56
N TYR A 7 -28.26 17.70 -8.52
CA TYR A 7 -27.76 18.40 -9.70
C TYR A 7 -28.56 19.67 -9.94
N SER A 8 -27.86 20.73 -10.35
CA SER A 8 -28.51 21.96 -10.79
C SER A 8 -29.36 21.72 -12.05
N SER A 9 -30.34 22.58 -12.28
CA SER A 9 -31.16 22.55 -13.51
C SER A 9 -30.31 22.71 -14.79
N ASN A 10 -29.21 23.49 -14.71
CA ASN A 10 -28.25 23.63 -15.79
C ASN A 10 -27.53 22.32 -16.08
N THR A 11 -27.06 21.61 -15.04
CA THR A 11 -26.39 20.31 -15.19
C THR A 11 -27.30 19.29 -15.86
N LEU A 12 -28.53 19.16 -15.37
CA LEU A 12 -29.52 18.23 -15.92
C LEU A 12 -29.84 18.48 -17.40
N THR A 13 -29.69 19.72 -17.86
CA THR A 13 -29.97 20.12 -19.25
C THR A 13 -28.77 19.93 -20.17
N ASN A 14 -27.55 20.20 -19.68
CA ASN A 14 -26.38 20.37 -20.54
C ASN A 14 -25.29 19.30 -20.37
N ALA A 15 -25.29 18.54 -19.28
CA ALA A 15 -24.26 17.54 -19.05
C ALA A 15 -24.45 16.30 -19.96
N PRO A 16 -23.36 15.74 -20.52
CA PRO A 16 -23.45 14.51 -21.29
C PRO A 16 -23.82 13.32 -20.38
N ALA A 17 -24.45 12.28 -20.94
CA ALA A 17 -24.83 11.09 -20.15
C ALA A 17 -23.64 10.45 -19.40
N ALA A 18 -22.46 10.47 -20.02
CA ALA A 18 -21.23 9.92 -19.43
C ALA A 18 -20.75 10.70 -18.19
N PHE A 19 -21.11 11.98 -18.05
CA PHE A 19 -20.85 12.77 -16.84
C PHE A 19 -21.56 12.17 -15.63
N PHE A 20 -22.86 11.89 -15.75
CA PHE A 20 -23.64 11.29 -14.67
C PHE A 20 -23.14 9.89 -14.30
N SER A 21 -22.65 9.12 -15.28
CA SER A 21 -22.01 7.83 -15.01
C SER A 21 -20.73 7.98 -14.19
N ALA A 22 -19.86 8.94 -14.52
CA ALA A 22 -18.65 9.22 -13.76
C ALA A 22 -18.95 9.71 -12.33
N VAL A 23 -19.96 10.58 -12.16
CA VAL A 23 -20.40 11.04 -10.84
C VAL A 23 -20.94 9.90 -9.99
N ASN A 24 -21.76 9.01 -10.56
CA ASN A 24 -22.27 7.84 -9.84
C ASN A 24 -21.14 6.86 -9.46
N TYR A 25 -20.12 6.73 -10.31
CA TYR A 25 -18.94 5.91 -10.02
C TYR A 25 -18.19 6.43 -8.78
N VAL A 26 -17.90 7.74 -8.72
CA VAL A 26 -17.24 8.35 -7.55
C VAL A 26 -18.10 8.24 -6.29
N ARG A 27 -19.42 8.42 -6.42
CA ARG A 27 -20.36 8.19 -5.31
C ARG A 27 -20.23 6.78 -4.74
N GLU A 28 -20.25 5.77 -5.61
CA GLU A 28 -20.15 4.37 -5.19
C GLU A 28 -18.78 4.06 -4.56
N ILE A 29 -17.69 4.64 -5.08
CA ILE A 29 -16.38 4.58 -4.45
C ILE A 29 -16.44 5.14 -3.03
N PHE A 30 -16.88 6.39 -2.82
CA PHE A 30 -16.88 6.99 -1.49
C PHE A 30 -17.83 6.33 -0.50
N ASP A 31 -19.01 5.90 -0.96
CA ASP A 31 -19.94 5.13 -0.12
C ASP A 31 -19.35 3.79 0.33
N SER A 32 -18.50 3.18 -0.51
CA SER A 32 -17.79 1.95 -0.21
C SER A 32 -16.50 2.15 0.61
N LEU A 33 -15.80 3.27 0.44
CA LEU A 33 -14.53 3.55 1.11
C LEU A 33 -14.74 4.03 2.54
N PHE A 34 -15.72 4.89 2.78
CA PHE A 34 -15.96 5.50 4.08
C PHE A 34 -17.22 4.92 4.72
N THR A 35 -17.13 4.47 5.97
CA THR A 35 -18.20 3.75 6.69
C THR A 35 -18.95 4.60 7.71
N ASN A 36 -18.60 5.89 7.88
CA ASN A 36 -19.33 6.79 8.76
C ASN A 36 -20.84 6.70 8.50
N ASN A 37 -21.64 6.57 9.55
CA ASN A 37 -23.10 6.50 9.45
C ASN A 37 -23.70 7.90 9.29
N VAL A 38 -23.34 8.59 8.22
CA VAL A 38 -23.71 9.98 7.93
C VAL A 38 -24.18 10.14 6.49
N THR A 39 -24.92 11.22 6.24
CA THR A 39 -25.30 11.64 4.88
C THR A 39 -24.62 12.95 4.55
N VAL A 40 -23.84 12.93 3.47
CA VAL A 40 -23.20 14.11 2.87
C VAL A 40 -24.00 14.51 1.65
N ASN A 41 -24.54 15.73 1.65
CA ASN A 41 -25.38 16.25 0.57
C ASN A 41 -24.55 17.22 -0.28
N VAL A 42 -24.24 16.84 -1.51
CA VAL A 42 -23.46 17.66 -2.44
C VAL A 42 -24.28 17.94 -3.69
N GLU A 43 -24.32 19.20 -4.11
CA GLU A 43 -24.91 19.56 -5.40
C GLU A 43 -23.80 19.75 -6.45
N ILE A 44 -23.92 19.04 -7.59
CA ILE A 44 -22.89 19.00 -8.63
C ILE A 44 -23.31 19.74 -9.92
N GLY A 45 -22.42 20.62 -10.37
CA GLY A 45 -22.49 21.48 -11.53
C GLY A 45 -21.71 20.94 -12.74
N TYR A 46 -22.25 21.08 -13.95
CA TYR A 46 -21.50 20.90 -15.20
C TYR A 46 -21.55 22.18 -16.04
N GLY A 47 -20.38 22.76 -16.31
CA GLY A 47 -20.20 24.04 -17.00
C GLY A 47 -20.56 25.28 -16.19
N ARG A 48 -21.35 25.12 -15.13
CA ARG A 48 -21.78 26.20 -14.23
C ARG A 48 -21.66 25.77 -12.78
N PHE A 49 -21.12 26.66 -11.94
CA PHE A 49 -21.03 26.43 -10.51
C PHE A 49 -22.44 26.50 -9.89
N PRO A 50 -22.92 25.50 -9.12
CA PRO A 50 -24.33 25.47 -8.72
C PRO A 50 -24.77 26.58 -7.78
N LEU A 51 -23.87 27.10 -6.93
CA LEU A 51 -24.19 28.12 -5.92
C LEU A 51 -24.66 29.44 -6.54
N ASP A 52 -23.97 29.89 -7.59
CA ASP A 52 -24.16 31.24 -8.16
C ASP A 52 -24.36 31.24 -9.70
N ASN A 53 -24.31 30.06 -10.32
CA ASN A 53 -24.43 29.86 -11.77
C ASN A 53 -23.34 30.59 -12.58
N SER A 54 -22.18 30.86 -11.97
CA SER A 54 -20.97 31.34 -12.65
C SER A 54 -20.39 30.26 -13.58
N ILE A 55 -19.50 30.65 -14.50
CA ILE A 55 -18.78 29.68 -15.34
C ILE A 55 -17.64 29.13 -14.51
N VAL A 56 -17.53 27.79 -14.43
CA VAL A 56 -16.38 27.12 -13.79
C VAL A 56 -15.15 27.33 -14.68
N PRO A 57 -14.14 28.11 -14.25
CA PRO A 57 -12.98 28.50 -15.03
C PRO A 57 -11.74 27.59 -14.81
N ALA A 58 -11.82 26.61 -13.91
CA ALA A 58 -10.79 25.60 -13.69
C ALA A 58 -11.32 24.21 -14.09
N LEU A 59 -10.54 23.14 -13.91
CA LEU A 59 -11.00 21.78 -14.17
C LEU A 59 -12.23 21.45 -13.31
N GLY A 60 -12.14 21.76 -12.03
CA GLY A 60 -13.22 21.79 -11.07
C GLY A 60 -13.04 22.96 -10.10
N GLU A 61 -14.10 23.21 -9.33
CA GLU A 61 -14.10 24.08 -8.16
C GLU A 61 -15.05 23.46 -7.11
N SER A 62 -14.78 23.71 -5.84
CA SER A 62 -15.63 23.30 -4.73
C SER A 62 -15.91 24.46 -3.78
N GLU A 63 -17.01 24.38 -3.03
CA GLU A 63 -17.29 25.32 -1.94
C GLU A 63 -18.01 24.57 -0.82
N GLN A 64 -17.45 24.64 0.40
CA GLN A 64 -18.08 24.10 1.59
C GLN A 64 -19.23 24.99 2.07
N ASN A 65 -20.34 24.37 2.42
CA ASN A 65 -21.46 25.07 3.04
C ASN A 65 -21.34 25.05 4.57
N HIS A 66 -21.67 26.18 5.20
CA HIS A 66 -21.65 26.35 6.66
C HIS A 66 -20.31 26.01 7.34
N VAL A 67 -19.22 26.65 6.91
CA VAL A 67 -17.95 26.59 7.66
C VAL A 67 -18.10 27.33 9.00
N THR A 68 -17.78 26.65 10.10
CA THR A 68 -17.93 27.18 11.46
C THR A 68 -16.65 27.00 12.28
N SER A 69 -16.55 27.74 13.38
CA SER A 69 -15.46 27.57 14.35
C SER A 69 -15.80 26.49 15.36
N VAL A 70 -14.87 25.55 15.54
CA VAL A 70 -15.00 24.42 16.46
C VAL A 70 -13.91 24.44 17.53
N GLY A 71 -14.15 23.77 18.66
CA GLY A 71 -13.20 23.71 19.77
C GLY A 71 -12.12 22.66 19.54
N TYR A 72 -10.85 23.07 19.49
CA TYR A 72 -9.70 22.16 19.28
C TYR A 72 -9.73 20.91 20.18
N SER A 73 -9.90 21.08 21.50
CA SER A 73 -9.87 19.95 22.43
C SER A 73 -11.02 18.96 22.21
N GLN A 74 -12.18 19.45 21.74
CA GLN A 74 -13.32 18.58 21.40
C GLN A 74 -13.02 17.79 20.13
N VAL A 75 -12.53 18.46 19.08
CA VAL A 75 -12.15 17.81 17.81
C VAL A 75 -11.09 16.74 18.01
N VAL A 76 -10.01 17.04 18.75
CA VAL A 76 -8.98 16.04 19.05
C VAL A 76 -9.56 14.85 19.82
N GLN A 77 -10.44 15.10 20.80
CA GLN A 77 -11.07 14.03 21.55
C GLN A 77 -11.95 13.15 20.66
N ASP A 78 -12.70 13.74 19.72
CA ASP A 78 -13.56 13.00 18.80
C ASP A 78 -12.76 12.19 17.80
N LEU A 79 -11.67 12.75 17.25
CA LEU A 79 -10.70 12.02 16.41
C LEU A 79 -10.10 10.82 17.15
N VAL A 80 -9.67 11.00 18.40
CA VAL A 80 -9.15 9.92 19.24
C VAL A 80 -10.22 8.86 19.52
N ASN A 81 -11.44 9.26 19.84
CA ASN A 81 -12.55 8.35 20.12
C ASN A 81 -12.94 7.51 18.88
N GLN A 82 -12.82 8.09 17.69
CA GLN A 82 -13.04 7.38 16.43
C GLN A 82 -11.86 6.51 15.99
N GLY A 83 -10.70 6.63 16.66
CA GLY A 83 -9.48 5.95 16.25
C GLY A 83 -8.91 6.48 14.93
N ALA A 84 -9.10 7.77 14.65
CA ALA A 84 -8.56 8.42 13.46
C ALA A 84 -7.01 8.29 13.45
N PRO A 85 -6.39 7.90 12.32
CA PRO A 85 -4.94 7.80 12.20
C PRO A 85 -4.24 9.11 12.60
N GLY A 86 -3.12 9.00 13.31
CA GLY A 86 -2.36 10.16 13.81
C GLY A 86 -3.03 10.98 14.92
N SER A 87 -4.28 10.69 15.32
CA SER A 87 -4.93 11.45 16.40
C SER A 87 -4.18 11.38 17.74
N GLY A 88 -3.47 10.27 18.01
CA GLY A 88 -2.71 10.05 19.24
C GLY A 88 -1.46 10.92 19.42
N ILE A 89 -0.96 11.55 18.34
CA ILE A 89 0.20 12.47 18.42
C ILE A 89 -0.21 13.93 18.61
N LEU A 90 -1.50 14.25 18.50
CA LEU A 90 -2.01 15.61 18.62
C LEU A 90 -1.85 16.12 20.06
N SER A 91 -1.27 17.31 20.21
CA SER A 91 -0.96 17.88 21.53
C SER A 91 -2.21 18.31 22.30
N ALA A 92 -2.10 18.43 23.63
CA ALA A 92 -3.22 18.88 24.48
C ALA A 92 -3.72 20.31 24.17
N SER A 93 -2.86 21.14 23.56
CA SER A 93 -3.19 22.48 23.05
C SER A 93 -2.85 22.55 21.57
N SER A 94 -3.60 23.34 20.80
CA SER A 94 -3.34 23.50 19.36
C SER A 94 -1.91 24.01 19.12
N PRO A 95 -1.16 23.38 18.20
CA PRO A 95 0.14 23.88 17.75
C PRO A 95 0.00 25.12 16.85
N ILE A 96 -1.20 25.41 16.34
CA ILE A 96 -1.49 26.51 15.42
C ILE A 96 -2.29 27.60 16.17
N SER A 97 -1.82 28.83 16.08
CA SER A 97 -2.52 29.99 16.66
C SER A 97 -3.65 30.42 15.73
N GLY A 98 -4.89 30.45 16.24
CA GLY A 98 -6.03 30.87 15.44
C GLY A 98 -7.33 30.20 15.88
N VAL A 99 -8.33 30.28 15.01
CA VAL A 99 -9.58 29.53 15.12
C VAL A 99 -9.51 28.28 14.24
N LEU A 100 -9.87 27.13 14.83
CA LEU A 100 -10.05 25.89 14.07
C LEU A 100 -11.40 25.98 13.36
N LEU A 101 -11.38 25.84 12.03
CA LEU A 101 -12.55 25.84 11.16
C LEU A 101 -12.86 24.43 10.66
N MET A 102 -14.15 24.18 10.43
CA MET A 102 -14.67 22.90 9.97
C MET A 102 -15.94 23.11 9.15
N GLY A 103 -16.07 22.37 8.06
CA GLY A 103 -17.30 22.32 7.26
C GLY A 103 -18.30 21.31 7.79
N SER A 104 -19.55 21.48 7.38
CA SER A 104 -20.66 20.64 7.87
C SER A 104 -20.53 19.14 7.56
N ALA A 105 -19.87 18.75 6.46
CA ALA A 105 -19.59 17.33 6.18
C ALA A 105 -18.60 16.71 7.17
N GLU A 106 -17.52 17.43 7.49
CA GLU A 106 -16.50 17.00 8.45
C GLU A 106 -17.08 17.01 9.89
N GLU A 107 -17.89 18.01 10.24
CA GLU A 107 -18.63 18.03 11.51
C GLU A 107 -19.52 16.79 11.66
N LYS A 108 -20.20 16.37 10.58
CA LYS A 108 -20.98 15.13 10.58
C LYS A 108 -20.10 13.91 10.76
N ALA A 109 -18.97 13.83 10.05
CA ALA A 109 -18.03 12.71 10.15
C ALA A 109 -17.57 12.51 11.61
N LEU A 110 -17.31 13.62 12.33
CA LEU A 110 -16.91 13.62 13.73
C LEU A 110 -18.07 13.47 14.73
N GLY A 111 -19.31 13.46 14.27
CA GLY A 111 -20.50 13.37 15.13
C GLY A 111 -20.84 14.68 15.87
N LEU A 112 -20.23 15.79 15.49
CA LEU A 112 -20.51 17.14 16.00
C LEU A 112 -21.82 17.69 15.44
N LEU A 113 -22.15 17.31 14.21
CA LEU A 113 -23.39 17.67 13.53
C LEU A 113 -24.22 16.41 13.21
N GLY A 114 -25.51 16.45 13.55
CA GLY A 114 -26.44 15.34 13.26
C GLY A 114 -26.84 15.25 11.78
N ALA A 115 -27.57 14.19 11.43
CA ALA A 115 -28.13 14.03 10.10
C ALA A 115 -29.05 15.23 9.73
N SER A 116 -28.83 15.80 8.55
CA SER A 116 -29.57 16.94 8.02
C SER A 116 -29.76 16.79 6.51
N SER A 117 -30.84 17.36 5.99
CA SER A 117 -31.09 17.48 4.54
C SER A 117 -30.45 18.73 3.93
N SER A 118 -29.81 19.57 4.73
CA SER A 118 -29.06 20.73 4.23
C SER A 118 -27.88 20.28 3.38
N LEU A 119 -27.59 21.04 2.32
CA LEU A 119 -26.36 20.86 1.53
C LEU A 119 -25.13 21.07 2.42
N ASP A 120 -24.13 20.21 2.23
CA ASP A 120 -22.82 20.33 2.86
C ASP A 120 -21.83 21.07 1.97
N GLY A 121 -22.09 21.15 0.66
CA GLY A 121 -21.30 21.95 -0.27
C GLY A 121 -21.74 21.80 -1.71
N TRP A 122 -20.98 22.47 -2.58
CA TRP A 122 -21.18 22.50 -4.03
C TRP A 122 -19.88 22.09 -4.72
N VAL A 123 -20.04 21.40 -5.84
CA VAL A 123 -18.94 21.10 -6.77
C VAL A 123 -19.34 21.59 -8.15
N GLY A 124 -18.44 22.29 -8.83
CA GLY A 124 -18.60 22.68 -10.22
C GLY A 124 -17.51 22.05 -11.08
N ILE A 125 -17.90 21.44 -12.20
CA ILE A 125 -16.98 20.90 -13.19
C ILE A 125 -17.04 21.75 -14.45
N ALA A 126 -15.90 22.07 -15.07
CA ALA A 126 -15.90 22.79 -16.35
C ALA A 126 -16.63 22.02 -17.46
N SER A 127 -17.26 22.75 -18.37
CA SER A 127 -17.82 22.14 -19.58
C SER A 127 -16.72 21.80 -20.58
N ASP A 128 -16.93 20.83 -21.47
CA ASP A 128 -16.03 20.56 -22.60
C ASP A 128 -15.69 21.84 -23.41
N ALA A 129 -16.66 22.75 -23.56
CA ALA A 129 -16.45 24.01 -24.27
C ALA A 129 -15.48 24.94 -23.53
N THR A 130 -15.62 25.03 -22.21
CA THR A 130 -14.71 25.81 -21.35
C THR A 130 -13.33 25.17 -21.34
N LEU A 131 -13.26 23.85 -21.13
CA LEU A 131 -12.02 23.09 -21.07
C LEU A 131 -11.22 23.20 -22.38
N MET A 132 -11.90 23.06 -23.53
CA MET A 132 -11.31 23.25 -24.85
C MET A 132 -10.77 24.68 -25.03
N GLN A 133 -11.51 25.70 -24.56
CA GLN A 133 -11.06 27.10 -24.67
C GLN A 133 -9.81 27.37 -23.82
N GLN A 134 -9.71 26.76 -22.64
CA GLN A 134 -8.67 27.05 -21.66
C GLN A 134 -7.40 26.23 -21.86
N THR A 135 -7.56 24.96 -22.22
CA THR A 135 -6.46 23.99 -22.26
C THR A 135 -6.23 23.38 -23.65
N GLY A 136 -7.20 23.51 -24.56
CA GLY A 136 -7.23 22.77 -25.82
C GLY A 136 -7.57 21.27 -25.64
N GLY A 137 -7.95 20.86 -24.43
CA GLY A 137 -8.30 19.49 -24.07
C GLY A 137 -9.81 19.23 -24.01
N SER A 138 -10.15 18.00 -23.63
CA SER A 138 -11.53 17.58 -23.36
C SER A 138 -11.58 16.59 -22.19
N TRP A 139 -12.78 16.21 -21.76
CA TRP A 139 -12.91 15.22 -20.69
C TRP A 139 -12.70 13.79 -21.20
N SER A 140 -12.06 12.97 -20.37
CA SER A 140 -12.26 11.52 -20.34
C SER A 140 -13.28 11.20 -19.25
N PHE A 141 -14.44 10.68 -19.67
CA PHE A 141 -15.52 10.28 -18.77
C PHE A 141 -15.41 8.81 -18.32
N SER A 142 -14.45 8.05 -18.87
CA SER A 142 -14.32 6.63 -18.57
C SER A 142 -13.59 6.44 -17.24
N PRO A 143 -14.16 5.70 -16.26
CA PRO A 143 -13.53 5.48 -14.97
C PRO A 143 -12.35 4.49 -15.01
N THR A 144 -12.16 3.77 -16.12
CA THR A 144 -11.16 2.69 -16.21
C THR A 144 -10.26 2.78 -17.43
N ALA A 145 -10.50 3.76 -18.31
CA ALA A 145 -9.67 3.92 -19.51
C ALA A 145 -8.71 5.09 -19.32
N VAL A 146 -7.43 4.84 -19.58
CA VAL A 146 -6.40 5.87 -19.61
C VAL A 146 -6.81 6.96 -20.61
N PRO A 147 -6.91 8.23 -20.19
CA PRO A 147 -7.25 9.34 -21.08
C PRO A 147 -6.25 9.46 -22.24
N SER A 148 -6.72 9.94 -23.40
CA SER A 148 -5.80 10.35 -24.48
C SER A 148 -4.92 11.52 -24.01
N PRO A 149 -3.76 11.79 -24.64
CA PRO A 149 -2.81 12.82 -24.19
C PRO A 149 -3.37 14.25 -23.99
N ASN A 150 -4.52 14.58 -24.59
CA ASN A 150 -5.20 15.87 -24.44
C ASN A 150 -6.51 15.77 -23.64
N GLN A 151 -6.77 14.65 -22.98
CA GLN A 151 -7.96 14.43 -22.18
C GLN A 151 -7.62 14.45 -20.69
N TYR A 152 -8.45 15.14 -19.92
CA TYR A 152 -8.36 15.18 -18.46
C TYR A 152 -9.23 14.10 -17.84
N TYR A 153 -8.75 13.45 -16.78
CA TYR A 153 -9.47 12.38 -16.10
C TYR A 153 -10.57 12.97 -15.19
N LEU A 154 -11.83 12.90 -15.63
CA LEU A 154 -12.94 13.53 -14.91
C LEU A 154 -13.16 12.92 -13.52
N VAL A 155 -12.96 11.60 -13.37
CA VAL A 155 -13.16 10.91 -12.09
C VAL A 155 -12.20 11.45 -11.03
N GLY A 156 -10.93 11.68 -11.38
CA GLY A 156 -9.96 12.30 -10.48
C GLY A 156 -10.36 13.71 -10.03
N VAL A 157 -10.85 14.54 -10.95
CA VAL A 157 -11.38 15.88 -10.58
C VAL A 157 -12.59 15.76 -9.67
N LEU A 158 -13.52 14.85 -9.94
CA LEU A 158 -14.68 14.64 -9.04
C LEU A 158 -14.24 14.16 -7.64
N GLU A 159 -13.26 13.25 -7.57
CA GLU A 159 -12.66 12.79 -6.32
C GLU A 159 -12.00 13.96 -5.55
N HIS A 160 -11.30 14.83 -6.28
CA HIS A 160 -10.68 16.05 -5.76
C HIS A 160 -11.72 16.99 -5.13
N GLU A 161 -12.68 17.47 -5.92
CA GLU A 161 -13.60 18.54 -5.49
C GLU A 161 -14.57 18.06 -4.40
N ILE A 162 -15.03 16.80 -4.47
CA ILE A 162 -15.94 16.27 -3.46
C ILE A 162 -15.23 16.09 -2.12
N THR A 163 -13.95 15.71 -2.11
CA THR A 163 -13.22 15.54 -0.84
C THR A 163 -12.94 16.85 -0.13
N GLU A 164 -12.82 17.96 -0.87
CA GLU A 164 -12.79 19.31 -0.27
C GLU A 164 -14.09 19.66 0.42
N VAL A 165 -15.24 19.35 -0.21
CA VAL A 165 -16.54 19.47 0.45
C VAL A 165 -16.63 18.59 1.70
N MET A 166 -15.95 17.43 1.69
CA MET A 166 -15.87 16.51 2.83
C MET A 166 -14.90 16.98 3.94
N GLY A 167 -14.22 18.12 3.79
CA GLY A 167 -13.34 18.70 4.81
C GLY A 167 -11.85 18.66 4.48
N ARG A 168 -11.45 18.18 3.30
CA ARG A 168 -10.06 18.27 2.81
C ARG A 168 -9.73 19.72 2.46
N SER A 169 -9.59 20.59 3.47
CA SER A 169 -9.27 22.00 3.25
C SER A 169 -8.32 22.53 4.31
N SER A 170 -7.37 23.33 3.82
CA SER A 170 -6.47 24.14 4.64
C SER A 170 -7.00 25.56 4.67
N TYR A 171 -6.95 26.21 5.84
CA TYR A 171 -7.34 27.62 5.99
C TYR A 171 -6.16 28.54 6.35
N LEU A 172 -4.92 28.04 6.18
CA LEU A 172 -3.69 28.77 6.54
C LEU A 172 -3.37 29.96 5.65
N ASP A 173 -4.01 30.10 4.50
CA ASP A 173 -3.97 31.27 3.62
C ASP A 173 -4.74 32.47 4.20
N GLU A 174 -5.70 32.21 5.10
CA GLU A 174 -6.43 33.25 5.82
C GLU A 174 -5.82 33.53 7.22
N PRO A 175 -5.52 34.80 7.55
CA PRO A 175 -4.86 35.13 8.82
C PRO A 175 -5.64 34.66 10.06
N GLY A 176 -5.01 33.78 10.83
CA GLY A 176 -5.53 33.30 12.12
C GLY A 176 -6.60 32.22 12.00
N GLN A 177 -6.65 31.52 10.87
CA GLN A 177 -7.53 30.38 10.62
C GLN A 177 -6.69 29.13 10.31
N TYR A 178 -7.24 27.96 10.61
CA TYR A 178 -6.66 26.67 10.22
C TYR A 178 -7.76 25.59 10.23
N GLY A 179 -7.57 24.53 9.44
CA GLY A 179 -8.44 23.35 9.41
C GLY A 179 -7.88 22.20 10.22
N VAL A 180 -8.63 21.10 10.32
CA VAL A 180 -8.14 19.86 10.95
C VAL A 180 -6.96 19.30 10.17
N MET A 181 -7.00 19.40 8.85
CA MET A 181 -5.93 19.02 7.94
C MET A 181 -4.59 19.67 8.28
N ASP A 182 -4.59 20.93 8.71
CA ASP A 182 -3.39 21.67 9.06
C ASP A 182 -2.72 21.14 10.34
N LEU A 183 -3.45 20.42 11.19
CA LEU A 183 -2.88 19.73 12.36
C LEU A 183 -1.95 18.58 11.98
N TYR A 184 -2.05 18.07 10.75
CA TYR A 184 -1.20 17.02 10.21
C TYR A 184 -0.14 17.55 9.24
N ARG A 185 0.04 18.87 9.18
CA ARG A 185 0.99 19.56 8.29
C ARG A 185 2.31 19.83 9.01
N PHE A 186 3.40 19.25 8.51
CA PHE A 186 4.74 19.35 9.11
C PHE A 186 5.78 19.97 8.16
N ALA A 187 6.77 20.62 8.76
CA ALA A 187 7.96 21.14 8.08
C ALA A 187 9.21 20.29 8.37
N ALA A 188 9.24 19.60 9.52
CA ALA A 188 10.29 18.69 9.95
C ALA A 188 9.77 17.81 11.11
N PRO A 189 10.49 16.75 11.52
CA PRO A 189 10.15 15.99 12.72
C PRO A 189 9.98 16.90 13.95
N GLY A 190 8.81 16.85 14.57
CA GLY A 190 8.40 17.65 15.72
C GLY A 190 8.02 19.10 15.41
N VAL A 191 7.99 19.52 14.13
CA VAL A 191 7.74 20.91 13.72
C VAL A 191 6.55 21.00 12.77
N HIS A 192 5.43 21.52 13.27
CA HIS A 192 4.27 21.84 12.43
C HIS A 192 4.59 22.99 11.47
N GLN A 193 4.08 22.90 10.24
CA GLN A 193 4.06 24.02 9.31
C GLN A 193 2.77 24.79 9.53
N THR A 194 2.86 25.94 10.21
CA THR A 194 1.69 26.73 10.62
C THR A 194 1.39 27.91 9.69
N GLY A 195 1.94 27.89 8.48
CA GLY A 195 1.73 28.93 7.47
C GLY A 195 1.84 28.36 6.06
N THR A 196 1.90 29.24 5.06
CA THR A 196 1.86 28.88 3.64
C THR A 196 3.23 28.53 3.03
N GLY A 197 4.27 28.46 3.86
CA GLY A 197 5.67 28.28 3.44
C GLY A 197 6.07 26.82 3.23
N ASN A 198 7.25 26.63 2.64
CA ASN A 198 7.90 25.32 2.50
C ASN A 198 9.03 25.13 3.51
N PRO A 199 9.37 23.88 3.88
CA PRO A 199 8.70 22.62 3.51
C PRO A 199 7.33 22.44 4.20
N ALA A 200 6.42 21.73 3.52
CA ALA A 200 5.10 21.38 4.03
C ALA A 200 4.71 19.97 3.54
N TYR A 201 4.44 19.05 4.46
CA TYR A 201 4.02 17.70 4.12
C TYR A 201 3.05 17.11 5.14
N PHE A 202 2.24 16.17 4.68
CA PHE A 202 1.33 15.39 5.49
C PHE A 202 2.09 14.32 6.28
N SER A 203 1.81 14.21 7.57
CA SER A 203 2.42 13.22 8.47
C SER A 203 1.53 12.86 9.64
N LEU A 204 1.57 11.58 10.05
CA LEU A 204 0.80 11.03 11.17
C LEU A 204 1.64 10.64 12.39
N ASP A 205 2.97 10.76 12.30
CA ASP A 205 3.93 10.30 13.30
C ASP A 205 4.79 11.45 13.86
N GLY A 206 4.25 12.67 13.80
CA GLY A 206 4.87 13.87 14.34
C GLY A 206 5.88 14.46 13.37
N GLY A 207 5.74 14.22 12.07
CA GLY A 207 6.62 14.73 11.03
C GLY A 207 7.82 13.84 10.75
N ILE A 208 7.86 12.59 11.23
CA ILE A 208 8.96 11.65 10.95
C ILE A 208 8.84 11.14 9.50
N THR A 209 7.64 10.73 9.10
CA THR A 209 7.34 10.24 7.74
C THR A 209 6.65 11.31 6.93
N ASN A 210 7.11 11.52 5.69
CA ASN A 210 6.42 12.34 4.68
C ASN A 210 5.52 11.42 3.84
N LEU A 211 4.21 11.51 4.06
CA LEU A 211 3.23 10.70 3.34
C LEU A 211 2.80 11.34 2.01
N ALA A 212 2.75 12.67 1.95
CA ALA A 212 2.52 13.44 0.73
C ALA A 212 2.98 14.89 0.94
N THR A 213 3.53 15.53 -0.09
CA THR A 213 3.99 16.92 -0.02
C THR A 213 2.86 17.86 -0.36
N PHE A 214 2.58 18.84 0.50
CA PHE A 214 1.56 19.85 0.24
C PHE A 214 2.02 20.88 -0.79
N ASN A 215 1.06 21.40 -1.54
CA ASN A 215 1.23 22.53 -2.43
C ASN A 215 1.62 23.79 -1.65
N ASN A 216 2.33 24.66 -2.36
CA ASN A 216 2.65 26.00 -1.89
C ASN A 216 2.05 27.00 -2.87
N SER A 217 0.94 27.63 -2.47
CA SER A 217 0.18 28.58 -3.30
C SER A 217 0.96 29.86 -3.64
N GLN A 218 2.09 30.13 -2.95
CA GLN A 218 3.00 31.22 -3.29
C GLN A 218 3.97 30.87 -4.43
N LEU A 219 4.14 29.58 -4.75
CA LEU A 219 5.06 29.07 -5.75
C LEU A 219 4.36 28.39 -6.94
N ALA A 220 3.13 27.93 -6.76
CA ALA A 220 2.29 27.33 -7.79
C ALA A 220 0.81 27.71 -7.58
N ALA A 221 -0.02 27.59 -8.62
CA ALA A 221 -1.47 27.76 -8.50
C ALA A 221 -2.11 26.59 -7.74
N GLY A 222 -3.38 26.72 -7.36
CA GLY A 222 -4.14 25.71 -6.60
C GLY A 222 -4.09 25.95 -5.09
N ASP A 223 -4.80 25.10 -4.36
CA ASP A 223 -5.09 25.32 -2.96
C ASP A 223 -3.94 24.82 -2.08
N LEU A 224 -3.84 25.36 -0.86
CA LEU A 224 -2.80 24.91 0.07
C LEU A 224 -3.03 23.48 0.55
N GLY A 225 -4.28 23.02 0.55
CA GLY A 225 -4.67 21.66 0.92
C GLY A 225 -4.33 20.62 -0.14
N ASP A 226 -3.90 21.04 -1.32
CA ASP A 226 -3.59 20.12 -2.42
C ASP A 226 -2.20 19.52 -2.28
N TRP A 227 -1.97 18.42 -2.97
CA TRP A 227 -0.63 17.90 -3.16
C TRP A 227 0.15 18.73 -4.18
N ALA A 228 1.44 18.87 -3.93
CA ALA A 228 2.37 19.40 -4.90
C ALA A 228 2.62 18.39 -6.02
N ALA A 229 2.94 18.88 -7.22
CA ALA A 229 3.17 18.07 -8.42
C ALA A 229 4.24 16.96 -8.29
N ASN A 230 5.08 16.97 -7.25
CA ASN A 230 6.08 15.94 -7.01
C ASN A 230 5.53 14.63 -6.45
N VAL A 231 4.24 14.54 -6.07
CA VAL A 231 3.63 13.28 -5.60
C VAL A 231 3.33 12.29 -6.71
N GLY A 232 3.37 12.71 -7.99
CA GLY A 232 3.02 11.87 -9.13
C GLY A 232 1.54 11.99 -9.51
N ALA A 233 1.03 11.04 -10.31
CA ALA A 233 -0.36 11.02 -10.75
C ALA A 233 -1.30 10.72 -9.57
N ASP A 234 -2.14 11.68 -9.20
CA ASP A 234 -2.93 11.64 -7.97
C ASP A 234 -4.13 12.60 -8.06
N ALA A 235 -5.28 12.19 -7.51
CA ALA A 235 -6.51 12.98 -7.56
C ALA A 235 -6.40 14.32 -6.80
N PHE A 236 -5.63 14.38 -5.71
CA PHE A 236 -5.52 15.55 -4.84
C PHE A 236 -4.42 16.53 -5.29
N LEU A 237 -3.86 16.36 -6.49
CA LEU A 237 -2.92 17.32 -7.08
C LEU A 237 -3.52 18.72 -7.22
N ASN A 238 -2.69 19.74 -6.99
CA ASN A 238 -3.03 21.14 -7.23
C ASN A 238 -3.30 21.47 -8.71
N ALA A 239 -2.84 20.61 -9.61
CA ALA A 239 -3.09 20.70 -11.04
C ALA A 239 -3.00 19.31 -11.68
N LEU A 240 -4.14 18.73 -12.04
CA LEU A 240 -4.19 17.43 -12.71
C LEU A 240 -3.71 17.55 -14.17
N PRO A 241 -2.69 16.79 -14.60
CA PRO A 241 -2.23 16.79 -15.98
C PRO A 241 -3.13 15.93 -16.88
N PRO A 242 -3.21 16.21 -18.21
CA PRO A 242 -3.97 15.37 -19.13
C PRO A 242 -3.21 14.09 -19.49
N GLY A 243 -3.93 13.08 -19.98
CA GLY A 243 -3.35 11.87 -20.57
C GLY A 243 -3.00 10.74 -19.60
N GLN A 244 -3.43 10.85 -18.34
CA GLN A 244 -3.18 9.83 -17.32
C GLN A 244 -4.38 9.66 -16.39
N ILE A 245 -4.36 8.57 -15.62
CA ILE A 245 -5.33 8.35 -14.55
C ILE A 245 -4.76 8.96 -13.28
N ASP A 246 -5.42 10.01 -12.78
CA ASP A 246 -5.15 10.67 -11.52
C ASP A 246 -6.24 10.27 -10.52
N GLY A 247 -6.13 9.07 -9.96
CA GLY A 247 -7.11 8.53 -8.99
C GLY A 247 -6.63 8.69 -7.55
N LEU A 248 -7.52 8.35 -6.60
CA LEU A 248 -7.18 8.34 -5.17
C LEU A 248 -5.98 7.43 -4.86
N SER A 249 -5.00 7.96 -4.14
CA SER A 249 -3.88 7.20 -3.58
C SER A 249 -4.13 6.75 -2.14
N THR A 250 -3.18 5.98 -1.59
CA THR A 250 -3.21 5.61 -0.16
C THR A 250 -3.06 6.85 0.74
N ALA A 251 -2.29 7.86 0.32
CA ALA A 251 -2.12 9.09 1.08
C ALA A 251 -3.45 9.87 1.17
N ASP A 252 -4.24 9.87 0.09
CA ASP A 252 -5.55 10.53 0.03
C ASP A 252 -6.52 9.92 1.03
N ILE A 253 -6.66 8.59 0.99
CA ILE A 253 -7.56 7.85 1.89
C ILE A 253 -7.09 8.04 3.34
N THR A 254 -5.79 7.97 3.59
CA THR A 254 -5.19 8.14 4.92
C THR A 254 -5.44 9.54 5.47
N LEU A 255 -5.30 10.57 4.62
CA LEU A 255 -5.63 11.95 4.98
C LEU A 255 -7.10 12.05 5.37
N MET A 256 -8.03 11.60 4.52
CA MET A 256 -9.47 11.65 4.83
C MET A 256 -9.81 10.93 6.14
N GLN A 257 -9.16 9.79 6.42
CA GLN A 257 -9.32 9.08 7.70
C GLN A 257 -8.80 9.90 8.89
N ALA A 258 -7.67 10.59 8.73
CA ALA A 258 -7.14 11.47 9.77
C ALA A 258 -8.05 12.69 10.05
N LEU A 259 -8.90 13.07 9.10
CA LEU A 259 -9.94 14.10 9.24
C LEU A 259 -11.25 13.57 9.88
N GLY A 260 -11.36 12.26 10.12
CA GLY A 260 -12.53 11.64 10.77
C GLY A 260 -13.41 10.78 9.85
N TRP A 261 -13.02 10.56 8.59
CA TRP A 261 -13.73 9.64 7.70
C TRP A 261 -13.29 8.19 7.94
N THR A 262 -14.04 7.45 8.73
CA THR A 262 -13.80 6.04 9.08
C THR A 262 -13.75 5.16 7.83
N GLY A 263 -12.64 4.45 7.59
CA GLY A 263 -12.52 3.56 6.43
C GLY A 263 -13.32 2.26 6.56
N SER A 264 -13.57 1.57 5.46
CA SER A 264 -14.05 0.18 5.44
C SER A 264 -12.96 -0.77 5.94
N GLY A 265 -12.78 -0.84 7.26
CA GLY A 265 -11.76 -1.68 7.89
C GLY A 265 -11.35 -1.31 9.32
N THR A 266 -11.96 -0.32 9.98
CA THR A 266 -11.46 0.15 11.28
C THR A 266 -12.40 -0.19 12.45
N SER A 267 -12.10 -1.30 13.14
CA SER A 267 -12.24 -1.36 14.60
C SER A 267 -11.00 -2.02 15.19
N SER A 268 -10.32 -1.28 16.07
CA SER A 268 -9.06 -1.56 16.78
C SER A 268 -7.79 -1.75 15.91
N SER A 269 -6.84 -0.82 16.07
CA SER A 269 -5.43 -0.86 15.64
C SER A 269 -4.75 -2.21 15.94
N PRO A 270 -3.92 -2.77 15.03
CA PRO A 270 -2.48 -2.44 14.94
C PRO A 270 -1.92 -2.36 13.48
N PRO A 271 -0.60 -2.20 13.29
CA PRO A 271 0.13 -0.99 12.91
C PRO A 271 0.01 -0.57 11.42
N SER A 272 0.57 0.61 11.14
CA SER A 272 0.67 1.28 9.84
C SER A 272 1.06 0.37 8.67
N VAL A 273 0.23 0.34 7.62
CA VAL A 273 0.67 -0.04 6.28
C VAL A 273 1.06 1.25 5.57
N SER A 274 2.36 1.57 5.58
CA SER A 274 2.94 2.52 4.63
C SER A 274 2.59 2.04 3.22
N ALA A 275 2.23 2.94 2.30
CA ALA A 275 2.44 2.65 0.90
C ALA A 275 3.94 2.38 0.75
N GLY A 276 4.30 1.11 0.62
CA GLY A 276 5.67 0.71 0.40
C GLY A 276 6.14 1.19 -0.97
N PRO A 277 7.45 1.13 -1.23
CA PRO A 277 7.96 1.27 -2.59
C PRO A 277 7.22 0.29 -3.54
N PRO A 278 7.16 0.60 -4.85
CA PRO A 278 6.46 -0.23 -5.83
C PRO A 278 6.82 -1.71 -5.71
N HIS A 279 5.79 -2.54 -5.71
CA HIS A 279 5.81 -3.94 -5.30
C HIS A 279 6.06 -4.83 -6.52
N ILE A 280 6.91 -5.86 -6.44
CA ILE A 280 7.11 -6.81 -7.55
C ILE A 280 6.90 -8.22 -7.00
N ALA A 281 5.90 -8.94 -7.48
CA ALA A 281 5.73 -10.37 -7.20
C ALA A 281 6.28 -11.22 -8.35
N ALA A 282 6.67 -12.47 -8.07
CA ALA A 282 6.94 -13.47 -9.10
C ALA A 282 5.95 -14.63 -8.97
N ILE A 283 5.25 -14.94 -10.06
CA ILE A 283 4.37 -16.10 -10.14
C ILE A 283 5.00 -17.13 -11.06
N GLN A 284 5.13 -18.37 -10.59
CA GLN A 284 5.54 -19.48 -11.45
C GLN A 284 4.33 -20.31 -11.88
N LEU A 285 4.16 -20.47 -13.20
CA LEU A 285 3.12 -21.33 -13.76
C LEU A 285 3.51 -22.81 -13.61
N ASN A 286 2.75 -23.56 -12.82
CA ASN A 286 3.00 -24.99 -12.55
C ASN A 286 3.09 -25.86 -13.82
N ALA A 287 2.33 -25.53 -14.88
CA ALA A 287 2.27 -26.33 -16.09
C ALA A 287 3.46 -26.11 -17.04
N THR A 288 4.02 -24.90 -17.06
CA THR A 288 5.04 -24.49 -18.02
C THR A 288 6.38 -24.14 -17.38
N HIS A 289 6.42 -24.04 -16.04
CA HIS A 289 7.52 -23.51 -15.23
C HIS A 289 8.02 -22.11 -15.65
N GLN A 290 7.20 -21.37 -16.39
CA GLN A 290 7.48 -19.97 -16.71
C GLN A 290 7.24 -19.11 -15.49
N VAL A 291 8.10 -18.11 -15.28
CA VAL A 291 7.99 -17.14 -14.19
C VAL A 291 7.52 -15.81 -14.78
N ASP A 292 6.46 -15.24 -14.25
CA ASP A 292 5.95 -13.91 -14.58
C ASP A 292 6.22 -12.97 -13.41
N PHE A 293 6.89 -11.85 -13.69
CA PHE A 293 7.15 -10.80 -12.70
C PHE A 293 6.07 -9.73 -12.85
N LEU A 294 5.36 -9.47 -11.76
CA LEU A 294 4.21 -8.60 -11.71
C LEU A 294 4.56 -7.39 -10.85
N ALA A 295 4.62 -6.20 -11.43
CA ALA A 295 4.77 -4.97 -10.68
C ALA A 295 3.40 -4.43 -10.28
N PHE A 296 3.26 -3.97 -9.03
CA PHE A 296 2.05 -3.39 -8.50
C PHE A 296 2.30 -1.98 -7.95
N SER A 297 1.28 -1.13 -8.09
CA SER A 297 1.15 0.14 -7.38
C SER A 297 -0.07 0.03 -6.46
N GLY A 298 0.18 -0.15 -5.16
CA GLY A 298 -0.86 -0.61 -4.23
C GLY A 298 -1.38 -1.99 -4.65
N THR A 299 -2.71 -2.14 -4.81
CA THR A 299 -3.35 -3.39 -5.24
C THR A 299 -3.46 -3.54 -6.76
N ASN A 300 -3.05 -2.54 -7.54
CA ASN A 300 -3.20 -2.55 -8.99
C ASN A 300 -1.94 -3.07 -9.66
N LEU A 301 -2.10 -4.07 -10.55
CA LEU A 301 -1.02 -4.51 -11.44
C LEU A 301 -0.67 -3.35 -12.39
N SER A 302 0.54 -2.81 -12.27
CA SER A 302 1.07 -1.72 -13.09
C SER A 302 1.82 -2.23 -14.32
N GLU A 303 2.62 -3.29 -14.17
CA GLU A 303 3.37 -3.92 -15.27
C GLU A 303 3.45 -5.44 -15.06
N SER A 304 3.62 -6.21 -16.15
CA SER A 304 3.90 -7.65 -16.10
C SER A 304 5.02 -7.99 -17.08
N PHE A 305 5.89 -8.91 -16.68
CA PHE A 305 7.01 -9.40 -17.48
C PHE A 305 7.14 -10.91 -17.34
N LEU A 306 6.69 -11.61 -18.38
CA LEU A 306 6.86 -13.05 -18.49
C LEU A 306 8.30 -13.40 -18.93
N LEU A 307 9.00 -14.15 -18.10
CA LEU A 307 10.30 -14.70 -18.43
C LEU A 307 10.18 -15.71 -19.58
N SER A 308 10.85 -15.42 -20.69
CA SER A 308 10.78 -16.24 -21.91
C SER A 308 11.36 -17.65 -21.76
N THR A 309 12.23 -17.88 -20.77
CA THR A 309 12.84 -19.18 -20.47
C THR A 309 12.22 -19.79 -19.22
N PRO A 310 11.67 -21.01 -19.29
CA PRO A 310 11.19 -21.70 -18.11
C PRO A 310 12.36 -22.06 -17.19
N LEU A 311 12.12 -21.96 -15.87
CA LEU A 311 13.10 -22.33 -14.84
C LEU A 311 12.74 -23.67 -14.21
N TRP A 312 13.55 -24.18 -13.28
CA TRP A 312 13.06 -25.19 -12.35
C TRP A 312 12.11 -24.56 -11.33
N ASN A 313 11.54 -25.39 -10.44
CA ASN A 313 10.69 -24.88 -9.37
C ASN A 313 11.47 -23.86 -8.55
N VAL A 314 10.92 -22.67 -8.43
CA VAL A 314 11.49 -21.66 -7.54
C VAL A 314 11.17 -22.08 -6.10
N VAL A 315 12.19 -22.07 -5.25
CA VAL A 315 12.13 -22.62 -3.87
C VAL A 315 12.63 -21.63 -2.82
N GLY A 316 12.95 -20.41 -3.23
CA GLY A 316 13.38 -19.35 -2.34
C GLY A 316 13.88 -18.12 -3.10
N SER A 317 14.09 -17.04 -2.35
CA SER A 317 14.60 -15.76 -2.81
C SER A 317 15.61 -15.21 -1.81
N GLY A 318 16.47 -14.29 -2.25
CA GLY A 318 17.48 -13.63 -1.39
C GLY A 318 18.51 -12.86 -2.20
N ASP A 319 19.18 -11.85 -1.64
CA ASP A 319 20.29 -11.15 -2.31
C ASP A 319 21.56 -12.03 -2.23
N PHE A 320 21.69 -13.00 -3.13
CA PHE A 320 22.73 -14.01 -3.10
C PHE A 320 24.06 -13.52 -3.67
N ASN A 321 24.09 -12.39 -4.37
CA ASN A 321 25.31 -11.80 -4.91
C ASN A 321 25.75 -10.48 -4.22
N GLN A 322 24.96 -10.01 -3.23
CA GLN A 322 25.16 -8.75 -2.49
C GLN A 322 25.21 -7.50 -3.37
N ASP A 323 24.49 -7.51 -4.49
CA ASP A 323 24.36 -6.34 -5.36
C ASP A 323 23.23 -5.40 -4.91
N GLY A 324 22.58 -5.71 -3.78
CA GLY A 324 21.47 -4.95 -3.21
C GLY A 324 20.14 -5.26 -3.90
N ARG A 325 20.08 -6.34 -4.69
CA ARG A 325 18.89 -6.80 -5.41
C ARG A 325 18.52 -8.20 -4.95
N LEU A 326 17.23 -8.50 -5.08
CA LEU A 326 16.73 -9.82 -4.77
C LEU A 326 17.01 -10.78 -5.92
N ASP A 327 17.51 -11.99 -5.61
CA ASP A 327 17.74 -13.07 -6.56
C ASP A 327 16.80 -14.25 -6.29
N LEU A 328 16.72 -15.21 -7.22
CA LEU A 328 15.91 -16.43 -7.08
C LEU A 328 16.76 -17.69 -6.89
N VAL A 329 16.19 -18.67 -6.21
CA VAL A 329 16.72 -20.03 -6.07
C VAL A 329 15.75 -20.97 -6.74
N THR A 330 16.24 -21.79 -7.68
CA THR A 330 15.42 -22.85 -8.29
C THR A 330 16.01 -24.22 -8.05
N GLN A 331 15.14 -25.22 -7.84
CA GLN A 331 15.54 -26.58 -7.54
C GLN A 331 15.02 -27.58 -8.58
N GLY A 332 15.97 -28.31 -9.18
CA GLY A 332 15.71 -29.36 -10.14
C GLY A 332 15.16 -30.65 -9.48
N PRO A 333 14.56 -31.55 -10.27
CA PRO A 333 13.91 -32.75 -9.76
C PRO A 333 14.86 -33.78 -9.12
N ALA A 334 16.18 -33.64 -9.31
CA ALA A 334 17.18 -34.45 -8.63
C ALA A 334 17.93 -33.66 -7.53
N GLY A 335 17.37 -32.54 -7.07
CA GLY A 335 17.93 -31.73 -6.00
C GLY A 335 19.03 -30.77 -6.46
N GLN A 336 19.20 -30.55 -7.76
CA GLN A 336 20.13 -29.51 -8.26
C GLN A 336 19.64 -28.13 -7.88
N ILE A 337 20.55 -27.20 -7.60
CA ILE A 337 20.21 -25.82 -7.24
C ILE A 337 20.81 -24.87 -8.28
N ASP A 338 19.98 -23.94 -8.77
CA ASP A 338 20.39 -22.80 -9.58
C ASP A 338 20.10 -21.50 -8.81
N LEU A 339 21.12 -20.64 -8.69
CA LEU A 339 20.95 -19.25 -8.29
C LEU A 339 20.77 -18.39 -9.54
N ILE A 340 19.67 -17.65 -9.58
CA ILE A 340 19.28 -16.79 -10.70
C ILE A 340 19.50 -15.34 -10.30
N TYR A 341 20.62 -14.76 -10.74
CA TYR A 341 20.96 -13.38 -10.42
C TYR A 341 20.18 -12.39 -11.30
N LEU A 342 19.42 -11.49 -10.68
CA LEU A 342 18.57 -10.52 -11.37
C LEU A 342 19.35 -9.22 -11.66
N THR A 343 19.29 -8.68 -12.90
CA THR A 343 19.99 -7.43 -13.27
C THR A 343 19.10 -6.43 -14.02
N TYR A 344 19.28 -5.13 -13.71
CA TYR A 344 18.62 -3.91 -14.23
C TYR A 344 17.07 -3.98 -14.34
N GLY A 345 16.36 -3.06 -13.68
CA GLY A 345 14.89 -3.04 -13.64
C GLY A 345 14.25 -3.79 -12.46
N ALA A 346 15.04 -4.40 -11.57
CA ALA A 346 14.58 -5.00 -10.32
C ALA A 346 15.32 -4.42 -9.10
N ILE A 347 14.53 -3.88 -8.16
CA ILE A 347 14.78 -3.55 -6.74
C ILE A 347 16.20 -3.11 -6.39
N ASN A 348 16.42 -1.81 -6.17
CA ASN A 348 17.59 -1.31 -5.44
C ASN A 348 17.16 -1.11 -3.98
N LEU A 349 17.63 -1.94 -3.04
CA LEU A 349 17.22 -1.88 -1.63
C LEU A 349 17.70 -0.60 -0.90
N ALA A 350 18.41 0.31 -1.57
CA ALA A 350 19.07 1.46 -0.96
C ALA A 350 18.54 2.85 -1.37
N ASP A 351 17.72 2.98 -2.41
CA ASP A 351 17.21 4.28 -2.85
C ASP A 351 15.74 4.23 -3.29
N GLY A 352 14.81 4.62 -2.41
CA GLY A 352 13.38 4.75 -2.74
C GLY A 352 13.05 5.86 -3.75
N ALA A 353 13.72 5.91 -4.90
CA ALA A 353 13.70 7.03 -5.85
C ALA A 353 13.61 6.62 -7.34
N HIS A 354 13.34 5.36 -7.69
CA HIS A 354 13.14 4.95 -9.08
C HIS A 354 11.86 4.13 -9.28
N PRO A 355 10.95 4.53 -10.21
CA PRO A 355 9.86 3.65 -10.62
C PRO A 355 10.44 2.42 -11.34
N PRO A 356 9.99 1.18 -11.03
CA PRO A 356 10.45 0.00 -11.73
C PRO A 356 9.88 0.06 -13.15
N TYR A 357 10.77 0.14 -14.13
CA TYR A 357 10.42 -0.16 -15.50
C TYR A 357 10.85 -1.62 -15.77
N LEU A 358 9.90 -2.55 -15.85
CA LEU A 358 10.13 -3.95 -16.20
C LEU A 358 10.74 -4.12 -17.61
N SER A 359 10.69 -3.06 -18.42
CA SER A 359 11.27 -3.01 -19.78
C SER A 359 12.79 -3.21 -19.88
N SER A 360 13.50 -3.33 -18.74
CA SER A 360 14.94 -3.59 -18.66
C SER A 360 15.34 -4.90 -17.97
N PHE A 361 14.36 -5.72 -17.55
CA PHE A 361 14.57 -6.95 -16.78
C PHE A 361 15.42 -7.98 -17.55
N GLY A 362 16.52 -8.44 -16.94
CA GLY A 362 17.39 -9.47 -17.52
C GLY A 362 18.03 -10.40 -16.49
N ILE A 363 18.22 -11.67 -16.87
CA ILE A 363 19.01 -12.64 -16.11
C ILE A 363 20.49 -12.46 -16.47
N SER A 364 21.34 -12.18 -15.49
CA SER A 364 22.77 -11.95 -15.73
C SER A 364 23.57 -13.25 -15.81
N ALA A 365 23.18 -14.25 -15.03
CA ALA A 365 23.79 -15.58 -15.05
C ALA A 365 22.88 -16.62 -14.38
N THR A 366 22.87 -17.83 -14.94
CA THR A 366 22.59 -19.08 -14.23
C THR A 366 23.93 -19.68 -13.86
N ALA A 367 24.19 -19.86 -12.58
CA ALA A 367 25.32 -20.65 -12.13
C ALA A 367 24.78 -21.88 -11.40
N MET A 368 24.95 -23.03 -12.06
CA MET A 368 24.71 -24.34 -11.44
C MET A 368 25.59 -24.40 -10.20
N ALA A 369 24.99 -24.58 -9.03
CA ALA A 369 25.72 -25.02 -7.86
C ALA A 369 26.23 -26.44 -8.14
N ASP A 370 27.44 -26.53 -8.70
CA ASP A 370 28.34 -27.69 -8.75
C ASP A 370 27.83 -29.06 -9.27
N ASN A 371 26.64 -29.16 -9.89
CA ASN A 371 26.01 -30.43 -10.31
C ASN A 371 25.72 -31.41 -9.15
N SER A 372 25.78 -30.97 -7.90
CA SER A 372 25.44 -31.81 -6.75
C SER A 372 23.93 -31.94 -6.56
N SER A 373 23.55 -32.96 -5.78
CA SER A 373 22.17 -33.19 -5.36
C SER A 373 22.06 -32.77 -3.90
N TYR A 374 21.18 -31.81 -3.64
CA TYR A 374 20.87 -31.30 -2.31
C TYR A 374 19.50 -31.81 -1.86
N TRP A 375 19.28 -31.76 -0.54
CA TRP A 375 17.97 -31.99 0.04
C TRP A 375 16.95 -30.94 -0.40
N THR A 376 15.66 -31.21 -0.15
CA THR A 376 14.59 -30.28 -0.53
C THR A 376 14.81 -28.93 0.15
N VAL A 377 14.86 -27.87 -0.66
CA VAL A 377 15.02 -26.50 -0.15
C VAL A 377 13.64 -25.95 0.20
N HIS A 378 13.57 -25.26 1.34
CA HIS A 378 12.32 -24.70 1.87
C HIS A 378 12.35 -23.17 2.03
N GLY A 379 13.51 -22.54 1.80
CA GLY A 379 13.65 -21.09 1.88
C GLY A 379 15.09 -20.66 2.11
N ALA A 380 15.28 -19.38 2.42
CA ALA A 380 16.58 -18.79 2.70
C ALA A 380 16.51 -17.79 3.86
N GLY A 381 17.64 -17.53 4.52
CA GLY A 381 17.71 -16.54 5.60
C GLY A 381 19.10 -16.28 6.16
N ASN A 382 19.18 -15.34 7.10
CA ASN A 382 20.40 -14.99 7.81
C ASN A 382 20.62 -15.89 9.03
N PHE A 383 21.40 -16.95 8.85
CA PHE A 383 21.81 -17.86 9.93
C PHE A 383 23.24 -17.58 10.43
N GLY A 384 23.67 -16.32 10.30
CA GLY A 384 25.01 -15.85 10.66
C GLY A 384 25.97 -15.72 9.47
N THR A 385 27.18 -15.25 9.77
CA THR A 385 28.19 -14.92 8.76
C THR A 385 29.21 -16.04 8.55
N VAL A 386 29.50 -16.35 7.29
CA VAL A 386 30.56 -17.27 6.90
C VAL A 386 31.58 -16.53 6.03
N ALA A 387 32.87 -16.76 6.25
CA ALA A 387 33.91 -16.04 5.52
C ALA A 387 33.90 -16.39 4.01
N GLY A 388 33.68 -15.39 3.17
CA GLY A 388 33.77 -15.51 1.71
C GLY A 388 32.54 -16.13 1.03
N VAL A 389 31.40 -16.21 1.73
CA VAL A 389 30.08 -16.48 1.13
C VAL A 389 29.34 -15.16 0.91
N SER A 390 28.32 -15.19 0.07
CA SER A 390 27.52 -14.05 -0.33
C SER A 390 26.05 -14.32 0.04
N GLY A 391 25.34 -13.29 0.48
CA GLY A 391 23.91 -13.37 0.78
C GLY A 391 23.47 -14.34 1.90
N PRO A 392 22.17 -14.68 1.92
CA PRO A 392 21.58 -15.59 2.90
C PRO A 392 21.98 -17.05 2.66
N ALA A 393 21.78 -17.91 3.67
CA ALA A 393 21.91 -19.37 3.52
C ALA A 393 20.57 -19.98 3.12
N LEU A 394 20.60 -21.05 2.33
CA LEU A 394 19.42 -21.88 2.08
C LEU A 394 19.17 -22.83 3.24
N VAL A 395 17.90 -23.07 3.54
CA VAL A 395 17.47 -24.13 4.46
C VAL A 395 16.99 -25.32 3.64
N SER A 396 17.65 -26.45 3.80
CA SER A 396 17.26 -27.70 3.15
C SER A 396 16.96 -28.79 4.18
N GLN A 397 16.01 -29.69 3.89
CA GLN A 397 15.62 -30.75 4.81
C GLN A 397 15.60 -32.12 4.12
N ASP A 398 16.19 -33.12 4.79
CA ASP A 398 16.03 -34.52 4.41
C ASP A 398 14.61 -35.00 4.78
N PRO A 399 13.74 -35.30 3.80
CA PRO A 399 12.39 -35.76 4.07
C PRO A 399 12.34 -37.12 4.77
N GLY A 400 13.43 -37.91 4.72
CA GLY A 400 13.48 -39.23 5.36
C GLY A 400 13.84 -39.18 6.84
N THR A 401 14.69 -38.24 7.26
CA THR A 401 15.24 -38.20 8.62
C THR A 401 14.80 -36.98 9.43
N GLY A 402 14.28 -35.93 8.77
CA GLY A 402 13.96 -34.65 9.40
C GLY A 402 15.18 -33.79 9.73
N MET A 403 16.39 -34.22 9.34
CA MET A 403 17.61 -33.42 9.50
C MET A 403 17.58 -32.21 8.56
N ILE A 404 18.19 -31.12 9.00
CA ILE A 404 18.26 -29.85 8.26
C ILE A 404 19.71 -29.58 7.90
N ASP A 405 19.98 -29.05 6.71
CA ASP A 405 21.30 -28.53 6.32
C ASP A 405 21.15 -27.08 5.84
N LEU A 406 22.01 -26.22 6.38
CA LEU A 406 22.12 -24.82 5.97
C LEU A 406 23.25 -24.69 4.93
N LEU A 407 22.93 -24.15 3.77
CA LEU A 407 23.84 -24.09 2.62
C LEU A 407 24.16 -22.64 2.27
N TRP A 408 25.43 -22.25 2.37
CA TRP A 408 25.88 -20.92 1.95
C TRP A 408 26.62 -21.00 0.63
N PHE A 409 26.28 -20.10 -0.28
CA PHE A 409 26.90 -20.01 -1.60
C PHE A 409 27.78 -18.77 -1.71
N ARG A 410 28.77 -18.83 -2.59
CA ARG A 410 29.57 -17.67 -2.99
C ARG A 410 28.85 -16.93 -4.12
N SER A 411 29.28 -15.71 -4.44
CA SER A 411 28.72 -14.92 -5.56
C SER A 411 28.91 -15.54 -6.95
N ASN A 412 29.69 -16.60 -7.07
CA ASN A 412 29.81 -17.41 -8.29
C ASN A 412 28.99 -18.72 -8.22
N ALA A 413 28.01 -18.79 -7.32
CA ALA A 413 27.15 -19.92 -6.98
C ALA A 413 27.85 -21.24 -6.58
N SER A 414 29.15 -21.22 -6.27
CA SER A 414 29.78 -22.39 -5.66
C SER A 414 29.42 -22.50 -4.18
N LEU A 415 29.22 -23.72 -3.67
CA LEU A 415 29.01 -23.95 -2.24
C LEU A 415 30.23 -23.47 -1.45
N GLY A 416 30.01 -22.52 -0.55
CA GLY A 416 31.03 -21.95 0.31
C GLY A 416 31.08 -22.58 1.70
N ALA A 417 29.93 -23.02 2.22
CA ALA A 417 29.81 -23.80 3.44
C ALA A 417 28.50 -24.58 3.51
N SER A 418 28.51 -25.69 4.27
CA SER A 418 27.32 -26.39 4.74
C SER A 418 27.36 -26.56 6.25
N ASN A 419 26.20 -26.66 6.89
CA ASN A 419 26.08 -26.84 8.32
C ASN A 419 24.90 -27.76 8.65
N LEU A 420 25.23 -29.04 8.84
CA LEU A 420 24.27 -30.08 9.17
C LEU A 420 23.76 -29.91 10.61
N LEU A 421 22.46 -29.69 10.73
CA LEU A 421 21.71 -29.60 11.97
C LEU A 421 21.11 -30.97 12.30
N LEU A 422 21.74 -31.68 13.23
CA LEU A 422 21.34 -33.02 13.64
C LEU A 422 20.10 -32.97 14.52
N GLY A 423 19.04 -33.63 14.08
CA GLY A 423 17.79 -33.78 14.83
C GLY A 423 16.72 -34.44 13.99
N ASN A 424 15.58 -34.73 14.62
CA ASN A 424 14.36 -35.12 13.93
C ASN A 424 13.36 -33.98 14.11
N TYR A 425 13.43 -33.01 13.20
CA TYR A 425 12.59 -31.82 13.22
C TYR A 425 11.29 -32.08 12.45
N TRP A 426 10.26 -31.31 12.77
CA TRP A 426 9.05 -31.30 11.95
C TRP A 426 9.35 -30.78 10.54
N GLN A 427 8.37 -30.90 9.64
CA GLN A 427 8.53 -30.47 8.25
C GLN A 427 8.92 -28.99 8.23
N VAL A 428 10.03 -28.65 7.56
CA VAL A 428 10.41 -27.26 7.36
C VAL A 428 9.42 -26.63 6.36
N CYS A 429 8.91 -25.47 6.73
CA CYS A 429 7.99 -24.69 5.90
C CYS A 429 8.66 -23.44 5.32
N GLY A 430 9.80 -23.05 5.89
CA GLY A 430 10.67 -21.99 5.40
C GLY A 430 11.44 -21.35 6.52
N ALA A 431 11.76 -20.06 6.39
CA ALA A 431 12.54 -19.33 7.38
C ALA A 431 12.21 -17.83 7.36
N GLY A 432 12.25 -17.18 8.52
CA GLY A 432 11.98 -15.74 8.67
C GLY A 432 12.53 -15.17 9.98
N ASP A 433 12.77 -13.86 10.05
CA ASP A 433 13.19 -13.16 11.28
C ASP A 433 11.94 -12.68 12.04
N PHE A 434 11.40 -13.50 12.93
CA PHE A 434 10.18 -13.15 13.69
C PHE A 434 10.51 -12.17 14.84
N HIS A 435 11.76 -12.18 15.29
CA HIS A 435 12.22 -11.41 16.44
C HIS A 435 12.77 -10.03 16.09
N GLY A 436 12.93 -9.72 14.80
CA GLY A 436 13.42 -8.44 14.29
C GLY A 436 14.83 -8.11 14.78
N ASP A 437 15.65 -9.13 15.05
CA ASP A 437 17.01 -8.99 15.54
C ASP A 437 18.08 -9.19 14.44
N GLY A 438 17.61 -9.35 13.21
CA GLY A 438 18.41 -9.61 12.02
C GLY A 438 18.84 -11.07 11.88
N HIS A 439 18.42 -11.97 12.77
CA HIS A 439 18.69 -13.41 12.67
C HIS A 439 17.41 -14.15 12.29
N THR A 440 17.56 -15.18 11.46
CA THR A 440 16.41 -15.92 10.93
C THR A 440 16.14 -17.17 11.76
N GLU A 441 14.86 -17.39 12.09
CA GLU A 441 14.34 -18.64 12.62
C GLU A 441 13.97 -19.61 11.50
N ILE A 442 14.21 -20.91 11.72
CA ILE A 442 13.69 -21.97 10.84
C ILE A 442 12.28 -22.31 11.31
N VAL A 443 11.30 -22.22 10.40
CA VAL A 443 9.90 -22.50 10.70
C VAL A 443 9.60 -23.95 10.38
N THR A 444 9.11 -24.69 11.37
CA THR A 444 8.68 -26.08 11.18
C THR A 444 7.23 -26.28 11.60
N GLN A 445 6.50 -27.16 10.90
CA GLN A 445 5.09 -27.43 11.19
C GLN A 445 4.84 -28.93 11.41
N SER A 446 4.16 -29.25 12.51
CA SER A 446 3.67 -30.59 12.80
C SER A 446 2.49 -30.97 11.89
N HIS A 447 2.20 -32.27 11.79
CA HIS A 447 1.05 -32.76 11.03
C HIS A 447 -0.31 -32.24 11.57
N ASP A 448 -0.37 -31.91 12.86
CA ASP A 448 -1.56 -31.40 13.53
C ASP A 448 -1.68 -29.85 13.42
N GLY A 449 -0.77 -29.20 12.69
CA GLY A 449 -0.83 -27.76 12.39
C GLY A 449 -0.13 -26.85 13.41
N GLN A 450 0.52 -27.40 14.45
CA GLN A 450 1.36 -26.60 15.35
C GLN A 450 2.63 -26.15 14.62
N ILE A 451 3.04 -24.90 14.86
CA ILE A 451 4.24 -24.27 14.26
C ILE A 451 5.28 -24.04 15.36
N ASP A 452 6.53 -24.38 15.08
CA ASP A 452 7.68 -24.17 15.97
C ASP A 452 8.76 -23.34 15.26
N LEU A 453 9.25 -22.30 15.94
CA LEU A 453 10.35 -21.45 15.49
C LEU A 453 11.66 -21.96 16.09
N LEU A 454 12.60 -22.37 15.24
CA LEU A 454 13.87 -22.93 15.66
C LEU A 454 15.01 -21.94 15.42
N THR A 455 15.66 -21.48 16.49
CA THR A 455 16.84 -20.62 16.41
C THR A 455 18.10 -21.45 16.61
N PHE A 456 19.07 -21.31 15.71
CA PHE A 456 20.37 -21.97 15.79
C PHE A 456 21.50 -20.96 15.92
N THR A 457 22.50 -21.27 16.76
CA THR A 457 23.81 -20.61 16.74
C THR A 457 24.85 -21.63 16.29
N GLY A 458 25.33 -21.49 15.05
CA GLY A 458 26.11 -22.54 14.40
C GLY A 458 25.28 -23.81 14.24
N SER A 459 25.80 -24.97 14.65
CA SER A 459 25.05 -26.24 14.60
C SER A 459 24.20 -26.52 15.84
N ARG A 460 24.12 -25.58 16.80
CA ARG A 460 23.44 -25.79 18.09
C ARG A 460 22.09 -25.09 18.12
N LEU A 461 21.03 -25.86 18.37
CA LEU A 461 19.70 -25.33 18.67
C LEU A 461 19.77 -24.53 19.99
N THR A 462 19.42 -23.26 19.92
CA THR A 462 19.44 -22.33 21.06
C THR A 462 18.05 -21.92 21.53
N ALA A 463 17.05 -21.99 20.64
CA ALA A 463 15.63 -21.81 21.00
C ALA A 463 14.76 -22.72 20.12
N SER A 464 13.64 -23.16 20.70
CA SER A 464 12.54 -23.88 20.04
C SER A 464 11.28 -23.32 20.69
N GLU A 465 10.58 -22.50 19.92
CA GLU A 465 9.49 -21.66 20.38
C GLU A 465 8.20 -21.98 19.65
N LEU A 466 7.34 -22.74 20.34
CA LEU A 466 6.05 -23.15 19.82
C LEU A 466 5.09 -21.95 19.75
N LEU A 467 4.54 -21.69 18.57
CA LEU A 467 3.49 -20.69 18.40
C LEU A 467 2.18 -21.20 19.01
N ASN A 468 1.42 -20.28 19.61
CA ASN A 468 0.19 -20.65 20.30
C ASN A 468 -0.96 -20.88 19.30
N GLY A 469 -1.26 -22.14 19.00
CA GLY A 469 -2.43 -22.50 18.21
C GLY A 469 -2.18 -23.74 17.35
N SER A 470 -3.10 -23.96 16.42
CA SER A 470 -2.93 -24.92 15.33
C SER A 470 -3.49 -24.26 14.08
N TYR A 471 -2.66 -24.23 13.06
CA TYR A 471 -2.89 -23.44 11.86
C TYR A 471 -3.06 -24.36 10.66
N TRP A 472 -3.62 -23.83 9.57
CA TRP A 472 -3.60 -24.51 8.29
C TRP A 472 -2.14 -24.69 7.79
N PRO A 473 -1.91 -25.56 6.79
CA PRO A 473 -0.58 -25.71 6.20
C PRO A 473 0.05 -24.37 5.84
N VAL A 474 1.30 -24.18 6.30
CA VAL A 474 2.10 -23.01 5.97
C VAL A 474 2.46 -23.05 4.49
N MET A 475 2.17 -21.95 3.80
CA MET A 475 2.43 -21.79 2.37
C MET A 475 3.57 -20.82 2.10
N ALA A 476 3.74 -19.80 2.96
CA ALA A 476 4.78 -18.80 2.80
C ALA A 476 5.13 -18.14 4.14
N ILE A 477 6.34 -17.59 4.20
CA ILE A 477 6.89 -16.81 5.30
C ILE A 477 7.56 -15.58 4.71
N ASP A 478 7.09 -14.39 5.09
CA ASP A 478 7.59 -13.09 4.61
C ASP A 478 7.12 -11.96 5.53
N ASP A 479 7.76 -10.78 5.46
CA ASP A 479 7.32 -9.56 6.15
C ASP A 479 6.17 -8.88 5.39
N MET A 480 4.95 -9.39 5.61
CA MET A 480 3.75 -9.01 4.85
C MET A 480 3.15 -7.68 5.30
N ASN A 481 3.38 -7.28 6.55
CA ASN A 481 2.91 -5.99 7.06
C ASN A 481 4.00 -4.89 7.08
N HIS A 482 5.24 -5.22 6.70
CA HIS A 482 6.39 -4.32 6.67
C HIS A 482 6.77 -3.76 8.04
N ASP A 483 6.56 -4.52 9.10
CA ASP A 483 6.99 -4.15 10.44
C ASP A 483 8.46 -4.51 10.74
N GLY A 484 9.15 -5.08 9.74
CA GLY A 484 10.54 -5.53 9.83
C GLY A 484 10.68 -6.94 10.41
N ARG A 485 9.58 -7.71 10.50
CA ARG A 485 9.54 -9.07 11.04
C ARG A 485 8.81 -10.00 10.08
N ALA A 486 9.11 -11.28 10.18
CA ALA A 486 8.41 -12.28 9.39
C ALA A 486 6.98 -12.56 9.91
N ASP A 487 6.07 -12.76 8.96
CA ASP A 487 4.70 -13.20 9.12
C ASP A 487 4.48 -14.56 8.43
N ILE A 488 3.28 -15.14 8.55
CA ILE A 488 2.98 -16.48 7.99
C ILE A 488 1.71 -16.46 7.14
N THR A 489 1.78 -16.97 5.92
CA THR A 489 0.58 -17.27 5.12
C THR A 489 0.23 -18.75 5.25
N VAL A 490 -1.02 -19.04 5.60
CA VAL A 490 -1.55 -20.42 5.71
C VAL A 490 -2.75 -20.64 4.80
N GLN A 491 -2.93 -21.86 4.30
CA GLN A 491 -4.03 -22.16 3.38
C GLN A 491 -4.84 -23.39 3.81
N ASN A 492 -6.16 -23.22 3.90
CA ASN A 492 -7.08 -24.32 4.14
C ASN A 492 -7.04 -25.29 2.96
N SER A 493 -6.51 -26.50 3.16
CA SER A 493 -6.39 -27.48 2.07
C SER A 493 -7.74 -27.99 1.53
N SER A 494 -8.84 -27.81 2.26
CA SER A 494 -10.17 -28.25 1.83
C SER A 494 -10.93 -27.18 1.06
N THR A 495 -10.83 -25.93 1.48
CA THR A 495 -11.58 -24.80 0.88
C THR A 495 -10.73 -23.95 -0.06
N GLY A 496 -9.40 -24.01 0.07
CA GLY A 496 -8.46 -23.13 -0.62
C GLY A 496 -8.42 -21.71 -0.07
N GLN A 497 -9.10 -21.43 1.05
CA GLN A 497 -9.04 -20.13 1.73
C GLN A 497 -7.63 -19.87 2.26
N ILE A 498 -7.18 -18.63 2.13
CA ILE A 498 -5.87 -18.15 2.58
C ILE A 498 -6.09 -17.28 3.82
N ASP A 499 -5.22 -17.43 4.80
CA ASP A 499 -5.19 -16.57 5.99
C ASP A 499 -3.76 -16.08 6.21
N HIS A 500 -3.60 -14.76 6.28
CA HIS A 500 -2.33 -14.09 6.57
C HIS A 500 -2.27 -13.82 8.07
N LEU A 501 -1.25 -14.37 8.72
CA LEU A 501 -1.06 -14.34 10.16
C LEU A 501 0.11 -13.43 10.51
N PHE A 502 -0.17 -12.35 11.22
CA PHE A 502 0.83 -11.33 11.54
C PHE A 502 1.45 -11.57 12.92
N PHE A 503 2.78 -11.52 13.03
CA PHE A 503 3.49 -11.91 14.25
C PHE A 503 4.45 -10.82 14.77
N THR A 504 4.56 -10.73 16.09
CA THR A 504 5.68 -10.04 16.75
C THR A 504 6.37 -11.03 17.68
N GLY A 505 7.54 -11.53 17.26
CA GLY A 505 8.15 -12.71 17.87
C GLY A 505 7.20 -13.90 17.76
N THR A 506 6.90 -14.55 18.89
CA THR A 506 5.99 -15.69 18.93
C THR A 506 4.51 -15.31 19.11
N THR A 507 4.18 -14.02 19.14
CA THR A 507 2.83 -13.53 19.44
C THR A 507 2.09 -13.19 18.16
N LEU A 508 0.96 -13.87 17.92
CA LEU A 508 0.03 -13.51 16.84
C LEU A 508 -0.65 -12.18 17.19
N THR A 509 -0.43 -11.15 16.38
CA THR A 509 -0.95 -9.80 16.59
C THR A 509 -2.21 -9.53 15.78
N ALA A 510 -2.33 -10.13 14.59
CA ALA A 510 -3.51 -10.04 13.74
C ALA A 510 -3.61 -11.25 12.80
N SER A 511 -4.80 -11.44 12.22
CA SER A 511 -5.05 -12.41 11.15
C SER A 511 -5.96 -11.77 10.11
N GLN A 512 -5.71 -12.06 8.83
CA GLN A 512 -6.45 -11.58 7.69
C GLN A 512 -6.85 -12.76 6.82
N LEU A 513 -8.10 -13.19 6.99
CA LEU A 513 -8.70 -14.25 6.19
C LEU A 513 -9.21 -13.70 4.85
N ASP A 514 -8.69 -14.25 3.76
CA ASP A 514 -9.20 -14.00 2.42
C ASP A 514 -10.54 -14.71 2.23
N THR A 515 -11.57 -13.90 1.96
CA THR A 515 -12.96 -14.37 1.83
C THR A 515 -13.29 -15.05 0.49
N PRO A 516 -12.56 -14.87 -0.63
CA PRO A 516 -12.68 -15.75 -1.78
C PRO A 516 -12.03 -17.11 -1.49
N ALA A 517 -12.78 -18.19 -1.65
CA ALA A 517 -12.23 -19.54 -1.66
C ALA A 517 -11.67 -19.87 -3.05
N PHE A 518 -10.41 -20.29 -3.13
CA PHE A 518 -9.75 -20.71 -4.38
C PHE A 518 -9.57 -22.25 -4.42
N PRO A 519 -10.62 -23.03 -4.69
CA PRO A 519 -10.52 -24.48 -4.70
C PRO A 519 -9.66 -24.97 -5.87
N GLY A 520 -8.56 -25.67 -5.57
CA GLY A 520 -7.78 -26.43 -6.57
C GLY A 520 -6.40 -25.87 -6.93
N SER A 521 -5.92 -24.82 -6.27
CA SER A 521 -4.61 -24.22 -6.51
C SER A 521 -3.72 -24.27 -5.26
N ALA A 522 -2.56 -24.93 -5.37
CA ALA A 522 -1.47 -24.74 -4.44
C ALA A 522 -0.81 -23.40 -4.76
N VAL A 523 -0.78 -22.50 -3.78
CA VAL A 523 0.04 -21.28 -3.86
C VAL A 523 1.50 -21.73 -3.92
N VAL A 524 2.16 -21.52 -5.06
CA VAL A 524 3.62 -21.59 -5.15
C VAL A 524 4.08 -20.16 -4.99
N ASP A 525 4.50 -19.82 -3.78
CA ASP A 525 5.00 -18.49 -3.49
C ASP A 525 6.49 -18.40 -3.83
N VAL A 526 6.81 -17.40 -4.64
CA VAL A 526 8.12 -16.78 -4.70
C VAL A 526 7.86 -15.35 -4.28
N SER A 527 7.68 -15.14 -2.98
CA SER A 527 7.57 -13.79 -2.48
C SER A 527 8.93 -13.16 -2.66
N LEU A 528 9.00 -12.34 -3.70
CA LEU A 528 9.93 -11.25 -3.76
C LEU A 528 9.24 -10.19 -2.90
N SER A 529 9.62 -10.01 -1.63
CA SER A 529 8.95 -8.97 -0.83
C SER A 529 9.09 -7.64 -1.59
N LEU A 530 8.04 -6.85 -1.80
CA LEU A 530 6.94 -6.56 -0.92
C LEU A 530 5.55 -6.86 -1.57
N ASN A 531 4.66 -7.51 -0.81
CA ASN A 531 3.19 -7.48 -0.79
C ASN A 531 2.28 -7.94 -1.97
N HIS A 532 1.53 -9.00 -1.62
CA HIS A 532 0.29 -9.58 -2.12
C HIS A 532 0.29 -10.55 -3.32
N LEU A 533 -0.18 -11.77 -2.99
CA LEU A 533 -0.71 -12.79 -3.88
C LEU A 533 -2.01 -12.31 -4.55
N MET A 534 -2.07 -12.42 -5.89
CA MET A 534 -3.32 -12.69 -6.61
C MET A 534 -3.19 -14.04 -7.32
N PRO A 535 -4.08 -15.01 -7.10
CA PRO A 535 -4.24 -16.14 -8.01
C PRO A 535 -5.03 -15.66 -9.25
N LEU A 536 -4.44 -15.76 -10.43
CA LEU A 536 -5.16 -15.62 -11.69
C LEU A 536 -5.39 -17.00 -12.34
N VAL A 537 -6.60 -17.13 -12.87
CA VAL A 537 -7.22 -18.29 -13.56
C VAL A 537 -6.44 -18.75 -14.78
#